data_AF-A0A0A1VTP4-F1
#
_entry.id   AF-A0A0A1VTP4-F1
#
_cell.length_a   1.000
_cell.length_b   1.000
_cell.length_c   1.000
_cell.angle_alpha   90.00
_cell.angle_beta   90.00
_cell.angle_gamma   90.00
#
_symmetry.space_group_name_H-M   'P 1'
#
loop_
_entity.id
_entity.type
_entity.pdbx_description
1 polymer ?
#
loop_
_entity_poly.entity_id
_entity_poly.type
_entity_poly.pdbx_seq_one_letter_code
_entity_poly.pdbx_strand_id
1 'polypeptide(L)' 'MPESLGAIVQNFKSISSRKINRLCGDRLKIWQRNYYEHIIRNEDSYQKIRQYILDNPRNWEQDENNLNKFKPM' A
#
# COMPACT_ATOMS: atom_id res chain seq x y z
N MET A 1 -1.11 -23.28 -5.92
CA MET A 1 -0.27 -22.05 -5.83
C MET A 1 -1.21 -20.86 -5.69
N PRO A 2 -0.86 -19.73 -5.07
CA PRO A 2 -1.69 -18.54 -5.22
C PRO A 2 -1.62 -18.11 -6.69
N GLU A 3 -2.66 -18.41 -7.46
CA GLU A 3 -2.65 -18.23 -8.93
C GLU A 3 -2.94 -16.78 -9.35
N SER A 4 -3.35 -15.92 -8.41
CA SER A 4 -3.69 -14.52 -8.68
C SER A 4 -2.84 -13.54 -7.87
N LEU A 5 -2.63 -12.35 -8.45
CA LEU A 5 -1.99 -11.22 -7.77
C LEU A 5 -2.72 -10.88 -6.46
N GLY A 6 -4.05 -10.93 -6.46
CA GLY A 6 -4.87 -10.71 -5.27
C GLY A 6 -4.57 -11.70 -4.14
N ALA A 7 -4.36 -12.99 -4.43
CA ALA A 7 -4.01 -13.98 -3.43
C ALA A 7 -2.62 -13.72 -2.82
N ILE A 8 -1.66 -13.30 -3.64
CA ILE A 8 -0.31 -12.93 -3.19
C ILE A 8 -0.36 -11.70 -2.27
N VAL A 9 -1.04 -10.63 -2.69
CA VAL A 9 -1.18 -9.41 -1.90
C VAL A 9 -1.95 -9.66 -0.60
N GLN A 10 -3.01 -10.47 -0.64
CA GLN A 10 -3.76 -10.86 0.55
C GLN A 10 -2.85 -11.59 1.55
N ASN A 11 -2.07 -12.57 1.10
CA ASN A 11 -1.15 -13.30 1.95
C ASN A 11 -0.10 -12.37 2.58
N PHE A 12 0.52 -11.52 1.77
CA PHE A 12 1.48 -10.51 2.23
C PHE A 12 0.89 -9.59 3.30
N LYS A 13 -0.27 -8.98 3.04
CA LYS A 13 -0.95 -8.09 4.00
C LYS A 13 -1.29 -8.83 5.29
N SER A 14 -1.71 -10.09 5.19
CA SER A 14 -2.09 -10.92 6.33
C SER A 14 -0.90 -11.26 7.23
N ILE A 15 0.19 -11.75 6.65
CA ILE A 15 1.40 -12.16 7.40
C ILE A 15 2.06 -10.95 8.05
N SER A 16 2.25 -9.86 7.30
CA SER A 16 2.85 -8.62 7.80
C SER A 16 2.02 -8.02 8.95
N SER A 17 0.69 -7.94 8.80
CA SER A 17 -0.21 -7.44 9.86
C SER A 17 -0.08 -8.25 11.14
N ARG A 18 -0.08 -9.59 11.06
CA ARG A 18 0.06 -10.45 12.25
C ARG A 18 1.41 -10.22 12.93
N LYS A 19 2.49 -10.13 12.16
CA LYS A 19 3.84 -9.91 12.71
C LYS A 19 3.94 -8.54 13.41
N ILE A 20 3.42 -7.48 12.79
CA ILE A 20 3.43 -6.14 13.38
C ILE A 20 2.57 -6.08 14.63
N ASN A 21 1.35 -6.62 14.60
CA ASN A 21 0.46 -6.63 15.76
C ASN A 21 1.04 -7.40 16.96
N ARG A 22 1.79 -8.48 16.71
CA ARG A 22 2.52 -9.19 17.77
C ARG A 22 3.64 -8.37 18.40
N LEU A 23 4.25 -7.43 17.67
CA LEU A 23 5.40 -6.65 18.12
C LEU A 23 5.02 -5.27 18.68
N CYS A 24 3.99 -4.63 18.13
CA CYS A 24 3.71 -3.21 18.34
C CYS A 24 2.38 -2.93 19.06
N GLY A 25 1.60 -3.96 19.37
CA GLY A 25 0.28 -3.84 19.98
C GLY A 25 -0.79 -4.51 19.13
N ASP A 26 -1.75 -5.16 19.80
CA ASP A 26 -2.77 -5.95 19.13
C ASP A 26 -3.80 -5.06 18.40
N ARG A 27 -4.35 -5.57 17.30
CA ARG A 27 -5.49 -4.99 16.53
C ARG A 27 -5.25 -3.64 15.84
N LEU A 28 -4.00 -3.25 15.58
CA LEU A 28 -3.67 -2.11 14.71
C LEU A 28 -4.13 -2.36 13.26
N LYS A 29 -4.80 -1.36 12.68
CA LYS A 29 -5.12 -1.31 11.25
C LYS A 29 -3.90 -0.84 10.47
N ILE A 30 -3.09 -1.78 9.98
CA ILE A 30 -1.83 -1.49 9.29
C ILE A 30 -2.05 -1.09 7.82
N TRP A 31 -2.92 -1.80 7.11
CA TRP A 31 -3.09 -1.62 5.67
C TRP A 31 -4.37 -0.86 5.34
N GLN A 32 -4.29 0.01 4.34
CA GLN A 32 -5.47 0.51 3.64
C GLN A 32 -6.23 -0.65 2.94
N ARG A 33 -7.55 -0.48 2.80
CA ARG A 33 -8.42 -1.42 2.08
C ARG A 33 -8.05 -1.45 0.60
N ASN A 34 -8.17 -2.62 -0.03
CA ASN A 34 -7.81 -2.87 -1.43
C ASN A 34 -6.32 -2.62 -1.72
N TYR A 35 -5.91 -2.77 -2.98
CA TYR A 35 -4.57 -2.48 -3.45
C TYR A 35 -4.65 -1.89 -4.86
N TYR A 36 -3.67 -1.08 -5.22
CA TYR A 36 -3.55 -0.54 -6.57
C TYR A 36 -2.81 -1.54 -7.46
N GLU A 37 -3.33 -1.79 -8.66
CA GLU A 37 -2.67 -2.61 -9.66
C GLU A 37 -2.68 -1.89 -11.01
N HIS A 38 -1.55 -1.96 -11.73
CA HIS A 38 -1.40 -1.42 -13.07
C HIS A 38 -0.38 -2.24 -13.85
N ILE A 39 -0.73 -2.66 -15.07
CA ILE A 39 0.17 -3.41 -15.94
C ILE A 39 1.07 -2.43 -16.70
N ILE A 40 2.37 -2.55 -16.50
CA ILE A 40 3.38 -1.76 -17.23
C ILE A 40 3.53 -2.36 -18.64
N ARG A 41 3.18 -1.58 -19.67
CA ARG A 41 3.16 -2.03 -21.07
C ARG A 41 4.19 -1.33 -21.95
N ASN A 42 4.81 -0.26 -21.46
CA ASN A 42 5.80 0.51 -22.20
C ASN A 42 6.74 1.25 -21.24
N GLU A 43 7.80 1.81 -21.80
CA GLU A 43 8.84 2.51 -21.05
C GLU A 43 8.32 3.78 -20.36
N ASP A 44 7.41 4.52 -21.00
CA ASP A 44 6.82 5.73 -20.42
C ASP A 44 6.05 5.41 -19.12
N SER A 45 5.23 4.36 -19.11
CA SER A 45 4.51 3.94 -17.91
C SER A 45 5.45 3.41 -16.82
N TYR A 46 6.53 2.73 -17.22
CA TYR A 46 7.60 2.31 -16.30
C TYR A 46 8.25 3.51 -15.60
N GLN A 47 8.67 4.52 -16.37
CA GLN A 47 9.33 5.71 -15.83
C GLN A 47 8.40 6.50 -14.91
N LYS A 48 7.11 6.66 -15.29
CA LYS A 48 6.11 7.32 -14.45
C LYS A 48 5.91 6.62 -13.10
N ILE A 49 5.79 5.29 -13.09
CA ILE A 49 5.61 4.53 -11.84
C ILE A 49 6.86 4.61 -10.98
N ARG A 50 8.04 4.53 -11.57
CA ARG A 50 9.31 4.69 -10.85
C ARG A 50 9.41 6.06 -10.19
N GLN A 51 9.06 7.13 -10.92
CA GLN A 51 9.05 8.48 -10.40
C GLN A 51 8.00 8.65 -9.29
N TYR A 52 6.80 8.10 -9.48
CA TYR A 52 5.75 8.10 -8.45
C TYR A 52 6.23 7.48 -7.13
N ILE A 53 6.92 6.33 -7.17
CA ILE A 53 7.44 5.68 -5.95
C ILE A 53 8.43 6.59 -5.21
N LEU A 54 9.28 7.32 -5.95
CA LEU A 54 10.27 8.23 -5.38
C LEU A 54 9.62 9.49 -4.77
N ASP A 55 8.57 10.00 -5.42
CA ASP A 55 7.94 11.27 -5.04
C ASP A 55 6.83 11.10 -4.00
N ASN A 56 6.18 9.93 -3.94
CA ASN A 56 5.06 9.68 -3.03
C ASN A 56 5.35 10.01 -1.56
N PRO A 57 6.52 9.65 -0.97
CA PRO A 57 6.83 10.04 0.40
C PRO A 57 6.86 11.56 0.61
N ARG A 58 7.33 12.32 -0.39
CA ARG A 58 7.40 13.79 -0.34
C ARG A 58 6.02 14.42 -0.48
N ASN A 59 5.15 13.80 -1.27
CA ASN A 59 3.82 14.32 -1.57
C ASN A 59 2.74 13.81 -0.62
N TRP A 60 3.09 12.93 0.34
CA TRP A 60 2.13 12.23 1.19
C TRP A 60 1.21 13.17 1.99
N GLU A 61 1.71 14.28 2.52
CA GLU A 61 0.90 15.24 3.27
C GLU A 61 -0.25 15.83 2.43
N GLN A 62 -0.01 15.97 1.12
CA GLN A 62 -0.96 16.53 0.17
C GLN A 62 -1.85 15.46 -0.49
N ASP A 63 -1.52 14.18 -0.32
CA ASP A 63 -2.24 13.06 -0.93
C ASP A 63 -3.69 12.96 -0.43
N GLU A 64 -4.65 12.77 -1.35
CA GLU A 64 -6.08 12.64 -1.05
C GLU A 64 -6.40 11.42 -0.18
N ASN A 65 -5.60 10.36 -0.28
CA ASN A 65 -5.74 9.12 0.49
C ASN A 65 -4.96 9.15 1.80
N ASN A 66 -4.40 10.31 2.18
CA ASN A 66 -3.72 10.46 3.45
C ASN A 66 -4.71 10.28 4.61
N LEU A 67 -4.52 9.20 5.37
CA LEU A 67 -5.38 8.81 6.49
C LEU A 67 -5.42 9.85 7.61
N ASN A 68 -4.41 10.72 7.71
CA ASN A 68 -4.38 11.79 8.70
C ASN A 68 -5.34 12.95 8.37
N LYS A 69 -5.77 13.10 7.11
CA LYS A 69 -6.75 14.14 6.72
C LYS A 69 -8.14 13.89 7.30
N PHE A 70 -8.45 12.66 7.69
CA PHE A 70 -9.78 12.25 8.15
C PHE A 70 -9.86 11.94 9.64
N LYS A 71 -8.91 12.42 10.47
CA LYS A 71 -9.08 12.34 11.93
C LYS A 71 -10.23 13.29 12.32
N PRO A 72 -11.38 12.80 12.81
CA PRO A 72 -12.32 13.66 13.51
C PRO A 72 -11.63 14.14 14.80
N MET A 73 -11.84 15.40 15.14
CA MET A 73 -11.54 15.92 16.49
C MET A 73 -12.23 15.07 17.57
#